data_AF-A0A4P6MMK9-F1
#
_entry.id   AF-A0A4P6MMK9-F1
#
_cell.length_a   1.000
_cell.length_b   1.000
_cell.length_c   1.000
_cell.angle_alpha   90.00
_cell.angle_beta   90.00
_cell.angle_gamma   90.00
#
_symmetry.space_group_name_H-M   'P 1'
#
loop_
_entity.id
_entity.type
_entity.pdbx_description
1 polymer ?
#
loop_
_entity_poly.entity_id
_entity_poly.type
_entity_poly.pdbx_seq_one_letter_code
_entity_poly.pdbx_strand_id
1 'polypeptide(L)'
;MIRPDLSIPERIKEMIQQEISEYRVQTDVQLATLDAFRAALVEPRLVTVNFSGGVTQKCWSVTRSNGDYRVVYLPIAGYFSLCVESDFGPLDIGVHGEAIGCFASV
;
A
#
# COMPACT_ATOMS: atom_id res chain seq x y z
N MET A 1 -15.47 8.16 9.64
CA MET A 1 -14.94 7.92 11.00
C MET A 1 -14.67 6.44 11.12
N ILE A 2 -13.41 6.02 11.13
CA ILE A 2 -13.04 4.58 11.20
C ILE A 2 -13.42 4.05 12.59
N ARG A 3 -14.04 2.87 12.63
CA ARG A 3 -14.56 2.26 13.86
C ARG A 3 -13.40 1.81 14.79
N PRO A 4 -13.42 2.17 16.09
CA PRO A 4 -12.30 1.94 17.01
C PRO A 4 -12.11 0.47 17.43
N ASP A 5 -13.06 -0.40 17.14
CA ASP A 5 -13.08 -1.84 17.45
C ASP A 5 -12.43 -2.73 16.37
N LEU A 6 -11.99 -2.14 15.26
CA LEU A 6 -11.41 -2.89 14.15
C LEU A 6 -9.93 -3.25 14.37
N SER A 7 -9.57 -4.47 13.97
CA SER A 7 -8.17 -4.87 13.85
C SER A 7 -7.43 -4.02 12.81
N ILE A 8 -6.11 -3.95 12.89
CA ILE A 8 -5.30 -3.18 11.92
C ILE A 8 -5.58 -3.62 10.46
N PRO A 9 -5.63 -4.92 10.12
CA PRO A 9 -6.03 -5.37 8.78
C PRO A 9 -7.38 -4.85 8.32
N GLU A 10 -8.39 -4.86 9.19
CA GLU A 10 -9.73 -4.39 8.85
C GLU A 10 -9.74 -2.88 8.61
N ARG A 11 -9.01 -2.11 9.42
CA ARG A 11 -8.85 -0.67 9.23
C ARG A 11 -8.18 -0.37 7.89
N ILE A 12 -7.13 -1.12 7.53
CA ILE A 12 -6.45 -0.99 6.24
C ILE A 12 -7.43 -1.26 5.08
N LYS A 13 -8.22 -2.33 5.18
CA LYS A 13 -9.23 -2.66 4.16
C LYS A 13 -10.29 -1.57 4.03
N GLU A 14 -10.78 -1.02 5.14
CA GLU A 14 -11.73 0.10 5.10
C GLU A 14 -11.12 1.34 4.43
N MET A 15 -9.86 1.69 4.75
CA MET A 15 -9.16 2.81 4.10
C MET A 15 -9.03 2.60 2.59
N ILE A 16 -8.59 1.42 2.16
CA ILE A 16 -8.45 1.07 0.73
C ILE A 16 -9.82 1.09 0.04
N GLN A 17 -10.85 0.53 0.67
CA GLN A 17 -12.18 0.49 0.08
C GLN A 17 -12.79 1.89 -0.05
N GLN A 18 -12.56 2.75 0.94
CA GLN A 18 -12.96 4.15 0.88
C GLN A 18 -12.25 4.85 -0.29
N GLU A 19 -10.93 4.71 -0.40
CA GLU A 19 -10.15 5.29 -1.49
C GLU A 19 -10.65 4.81 -2.86
N ILE A 20 -10.87 3.50 -3.04
CA ILE A 20 -11.43 2.93 -4.28
C ILE A 20 -12.80 3.53 -4.61
N SER A 21 -13.63 3.80 -3.61
CA SER A 21 -14.97 4.37 -3.82
C SER A 21 -14.94 5.86 -4.18
N GLU A 22 -13.93 6.58 -3.71
CA GLU A 22 -13.74 8.01 -3.93
C GLU A 22 -12.89 8.29 -5.19
N TYR A 23 -12.17 7.29 -5.70
CA TYR A 23 -11.28 7.41 -6.85
C TYR A 23 -12.04 7.77 -8.14
N ARG A 24 -11.85 9.01 -8.61
CA ARG A 24 -12.50 9.52 -9.82
C ARG A 24 -11.68 9.18 -11.06
N VAL A 25 -12.19 8.24 -11.85
CA VAL A 25 -11.63 7.89 -13.15
C VAL A 25 -12.09 8.91 -14.19
N GLN A 26 -11.12 9.60 -14.82
CA GLN A 26 -11.34 10.56 -15.90
C GLN A 26 -10.63 10.18 -17.20
N THR A 27 -9.66 9.25 -17.13
CA THR A 27 -8.88 8.77 -18.28
C THR A 27 -8.80 7.25 -18.30
N ASP A 28 -8.55 6.67 -19.48
CA ASP A 28 -8.35 5.22 -19.63
C ASP A 28 -7.14 4.72 -18.83
N VAL A 29 -6.11 5.57 -18.66
CA VAL A 29 -4.94 5.25 -17.84
C VAL A 29 -5.34 5.08 -16.37
N GLN A 30 -6.15 6.00 -15.83
CA GLN A 30 -6.65 5.90 -14.46
C GLN A 30 -7.54 4.67 -14.25
N LEU A 31 -8.33 4.29 -15.26
CA LEU A 31 -9.13 3.07 -15.23
C LEU A 31 -8.22 1.83 -15.15
N ALA A 32 -7.22 1.76 -16.03
CA ALA A 32 -6.26 0.66 -16.06
C ALA A 32 -5.48 0.55 -14.74
N THR A 33 -5.05 1.67 -14.16
CA THR A 33 -4.40 1.72 -12.84
C THR A 33 -5.31 1.18 -11.74
N LEU A 34 -6.57 1.60 -11.69
CA LEU A 34 -7.52 1.14 -10.69
C LEU A 34 -7.77 -0.38 -10.80
N ASP A 35 -7.92 -0.89 -12.02
CA ASP A 35 -8.12 -2.31 -12.26
C ASP A 35 -6.87 -3.14 -11.90
N ALA A 36 -5.68 -2.66 -12.26
CA ALA A 36 -4.41 -3.27 -11.88
C ALA A 36 -4.22 -3.28 -10.35
N PHE A 37 -4.55 -2.17 -9.68
CA PHE A 37 -4.48 -2.07 -8.22
C PHE A 37 -5.41 -3.09 -7.57
N ARG A 38 -6.68 -3.17 -8.01
CA ARG A 38 -7.66 -4.15 -7.51
C ARG A 38 -7.19 -5.59 -7.70
N ALA A 39 -6.62 -5.91 -8.87
CA ALA A 39 -6.08 -7.24 -9.15
C ALA A 39 -4.85 -7.58 -8.29
N ALA A 40 -4.08 -6.57 -7.89
CA ALA A 40 -2.90 -6.73 -7.06
C ALA A 40 -3.22 -6.84 -5.56
N LEU A 41 -4.40 -6.42 -5.09
CA LEU A 41 -4.78 -6.45 -3.68
C LEU A 41 -4.68 -7.87 -3.11
N VAL A 42 -4.15 -7.96 -1.89
CA VAL A 42 -4.06 -9.19 -1.10
C VAL A 42 -4.53 -8.93 0.32
N GLU A 43 -4.83 -10.01 1.05
CA GLU A 43 -5.06 -9.93 2.48
C GLU A 43 -3.87 -9.24 3.18
N PRO A 44 -4.10 -8.17 3.98
CA PRO A 44 -3.03 -7.45 4.64
C PRO A 44 -2.15 -8.39 5.46
N ARG A 45 -0.87 -8.45 5.11
CA ARG A 45 0.11 -9.36 5.73
C ARG A 45 1.23 -8.58 6.38
N LEU A 46 1.56 -8.93 7.62
CA LEU A 46 2.73 -8.39 8.30
C LEU A 46 4.02 -8.74 7.56
N VAL A 47 4.81 -7.72 7.28
CA VAL A 47 6.13 -7.81 6.63
C VAL A 47 7.11 -6.92 7.39
N THR A 48 8.40 -7.26 7.33
CA THR A 48 9.47 -6.35 7.77
C THR A 48 9.86 -5.49 6.58
N VAL A 49 9.76 -4.17 6.73
CA VAL A 49 10.17 -3.19 5.71
C VAL A 49 11.46 -2.52 6.17
N ASN A 50 12.39 -2.36 5.23
CA ASN A 50 13.62 -1.61 5.42
C ASN A 50 13.39 -0.14 5.11
N PHE A 51 14.02 0.73 5.88
CA PHE A 51 13.99 2.18 5.69
C PHE A 51 15.43 2.69 5.53
N SER A 52 15.55 3.84 4.87
CA SER A 52 16.81 4.57 4.80
C SER A 52 17.41 4.77 6.20
N GLY A 53 18.73 4.60 6.32
CA GLY A 53 19.43 4.63 7.61
C GLY A 53 19.55 3.28 8.32
N GLY A 54 19.17 2.17 7.66
CA GLY A 54 19.38 0.81 8.17
C GLY A 54 18.39 0.37 9.25
N VAL A 55 17.25 1.06 9.34
CA VAL A 55 16.18 0.76 10.31
C VAL A 55 15.16 -0.17 9.65
N THR A 56 14.55 -1.06 10.45
CA THR A 56 13.45 -1.91 9.99
C THR A 56 12.21 -1.71 10.84
N GLN A 57 11.03 -1.87 10.23
CA GLN A 57 9.74 -1.77 10.90
C GLN A 57 8.79 -2.87 10.45
N LYS A 58 7.89 -3.31 11.34
CA LYS A 58 6.74 -4.13 10.97
C LYS A 58 5.67 -3.26 10.31
N CYS A 59 5.37 -3.58 9.06
CA CYS A 59 4.38 -2.92 8.23
C CYS A 59 3.44 -3.96 7.61
N TRP A 60 2.43 -3.53 6.88
CA TRP A 60 1.43 -4.43 6.29
C TRP A 60 1.48 -4.37 4.78
N SER A 61 1.86 -5.46 4.11
CA SER A 61 1.76 -5.59 2.65
C SER A 61 0.30 -5.65 2.26
N VAL A 62 -0.14 -4.79 1.32
CA VAL A 62 -1.55 -4.72 0.88
C VAL A 62 -1.72 -5.08 -0.59
N THR A 63 -0.65 -5.01 -1.38
CA THR A 63 -0.59 -5.62 -2.71
C THR A 63 0.39 -6.78 -2.74
N ARG A 64 0.17 -7.69 -3.70
CA ARG A 64 1.17 -8.66 -4.12
C ARG A 64 2.34 -7.91 -4.74
N SER A 65 3.55 -8.40 -4.49
CA SER A 65 4.72 -7.97 -5.25
C SER A 65 4.53 -8.26 -6.74
N ASN A 66 4.83 -7.28 -7.60
CA ASN A 66 4.90 -7.49 -9.05
C ASN A 66 6.31 -7.93 -9.52
N GLY A 67 7.21 -8.24 -8.58
CA GLY A 67 8.62 -8.55 -8.85
C GLY A 67 9.55 -7.39 -8.52
N ASP A 68 9.08 -6.15 -8.73
CA ASP A 68 9.88 -4.94 -8.53
C ASP A 68 9.36 -4.06 -7.39
N TYR A 69 8.04 -4.04 -7.18
CA TYR A 69 7.36 -3.15 -6.24
C TYR A 69 6.20 -3.83 -5.52
N ARG A 70 5.86 -3.27 -4.34
CA ARG A 70 4.62 -3.51 -3.61
C ARG A 70 4.19 -2.27 -2.85
N VAL A 71 2.91 -2.20 -2.48
CA VAL A 71 2.39 -1.18 -1.57
C VAL A 71 2.27 -1.77 -0.17
N VAL A 72 2.74 -1.01 0.82
CA VAL A 72 2.64 -1.36 2.24
C VAL A 72 1.96 -0.23 3.02
N TYR A 73 1.27 -0.59 4.11
CA TYR A 73 0.77 0.36 5.09
C TYR A 73 1.74 0.51 6.26
N LEU A 74 2.05 1.75 6.63
CA LEU A 74 2.95 2.12 7.73
C LEU A 74 2.12 2.42 8.99
N PRO A 75 2.01 1.49 9.96
CA PRO A 75 1.07 1.64 11.07
C PRO A 75 1.39 2.80 12.03
N ILE A 76 2.65 3.20 12.16
CA ILE A 76 3.05 4.33 13.00
C ILE A 76 2.68 5.66 12.35
N ALA A 77 2.83 5.76 11.03
CA ALA A 77 2.63 7.00 10.30
C ALA A 77 1.18 7.17 9.81
N GLY A 78 0.45 6.08 9.65
CA GLY A 78 -0.97 6.07 9.30
C GLY A 78 -1.28 6.18 7.81
N TYR A 79 -0.28 5.97 6.92
CA TYR A 79 -0.40 6.08 5.47
C TYR A 79 0.25 4.90 4.73
N PHE A 80 0.19 4.91 3.40
CA PHE A 80 0.78 3.89 2.54
C PHE A 80 2.12 4.35 1.96
N SER A 81 2.95 3.38 1.60
CA SER A 81 4.24 3.57 0.96
C SER A 81 4.42 2.59 -0.19
N LEU A 82 5.03 3.07 -1.27
CA LEU A 82 5.59 2.22 -2.32
C LEU A 82 6.95 1.70 -1.86
N CYS A 83 7.10 0.39 -1.86
CA CYS A 83 8.37 -0.27 -1.57
C CYS A 83 8.88 -0.98 -2.81
N VAL A 84 10.20 -0.93 -3.02
CA VAL A 84 10.89 -1.79 -3.99
C VAL A 84 11.19 -3.15 -3.36
N GLU A 85 11.18 -4.21 -4.16
CA GLU A 85 11.73 -5.49 -3.74
C GLU A 85 13.25 -5.44 -3.67
N SER A 86 13.83 -6.13 -2.69
CA SER A 86 15.27 -6.34 -2.60
C SER A 86 15.57 -7.68 -1.94
N ASP A 87 16.82 -8.13 -2.03
CA ASP A 87 17.29 -9.35 -1.37
C ASP A 87 17.13 -9.32 0.16
N PHE A 88 17.00 -8.13 0.75
CA PHE A 88 16.78 -7.92 2.19
C PHE A 88 15.30 -7.72 2.56
N GLY A 89 14.39 -7.94 1.60
CA GLY A 89 12.97 -7.67 1.72
C GLY A 89 12.57 -6.28 1.19
N PRO A 90 11.31 -5.87 1.34
CA PRO A 90 10.83 -4.61 0.80
C PRO A 90 11.56 -3.41 1.42
N LEU A 91 11.93 -2.45 0.57
CA LEU A 91 12.61 -1.22 0.94
C LEU A 91 11.72 -0.02 0.61
N ASP A 92 11.43 0.81 1.61
CA ASP A 92 10.75 2.09 1.44
C ASP A 92 11.65 3.07 0.66
N ILE A 93 11.08 3.67 -0.39
CA ILE A 93 11.79 4.64 -1.26
C ILE A 93 11.29 6.08 -1.11
N GLY A 94 10.52 6.39 -0.05
CA GLY A 94 10.04 7.75 0.22
C GLY A 94 8.83 8.20 -0.62
N VAL A 95 8.16 7.29 -1.32
CA VAL A 95 6.90 7.58 -2.03
C VAL A 95 5.74 7.20 -1.13
N HIS A 96 5.12 8.19 -0.50
CA HIS A 96 4.11 8.02 0.55
C HIS A 96 2.80 8.72 0.22
N GLY A 97 1.69 8.18 0.74
CA GLY A 97 0.37 8.80 0.60
C GLY A 97 -0.76 7.79 0.66
N GLU A 98 -1.74 7.97 -0.22
CA GLU A 98 -2.85 7.04 -0.44
C GLU A 98 -2.38 5.79 -1.23
N ALA A 99 -3.11 4.69 -1.15
CA ALA A 99 -2.65 3.39 -1.64
C ALA A 99 -2.58 3.34 -3.18
N ILE A 100 -3.61 3.83 -3.87
CA ILE A 100 -3.66 3.92 -5.34
C ILE A 100 -2.63 4.93 -5.82
N GLY A 101 -2.46 6.06 -5.12
CA GLY A 101 -1.43 7.06 -5.46
C GLY A 101 -0.02 6.48 -5.42
N CYS A 102 0.31 5.73 -4.37
CA CYS A 102 1.59 5.02 -4.27
C CYS A 102 1.73 3.98 -5.38
N PHE A 103 0.67 3.20 -5.65
CA PHE A 103 0.66 2.19 -6.71
C PHE A 103 0.85 2.77 -8.11
N ALA A 104 0.29 3.95 -8.37
CA ALA A 104 0.32 4.65 -9.66
C ALA A 104 1.63 5.42 -9.92
N SER A 105 2.57 5.41 -8.97
CA SER A 105 3.84 6.14 -9.08
C SER A 105 4.89 5.44 -9.96
N VAL A 106 4.55 4.27 -10.53
CA VAL A 106 5.39 3.45 -11.41
C VAL A 106 4.63 3.01 -12.66
#